data_AF-A0A0G2I429-F1
#
_entry.id   AF-A0A0G2I429-F1
#
_cell.length_a   1.000
_cell.length_b   1.000
_cell.length_c   1.000
_cell.angle_alpha   90.00
_cell.angle_beta   90.00
_cell.angle_gamma   90.00
#
_symmetry.space_group_name_H-M   'P 1'
#
loop_
_entity.id
_entity.type
_entity.pdbx_description
1 polymer ?
#
loop_
_entity_poly.entity_id
_entity_poly.type
_entity_poly.pdbx_seq_one_letter_code
_entity_poly.pdbx_strand_id
1 'polypeptide(L)'
;MPTSKNICDIPAEVLALTFRYITNRDDKTSVLTVSKWFRAVGLMIFFENLEINPDYSRMDRVALAMPPYQNYIRKLSIYAVENETLIGALQSIPQLKGLRVQVLRLTGVGEEINTDIPAIPTLESLGLSGGFKSGFIGQIRGYLRSLTMYHLNVIDTDAFLPHHMKSLVKIRLEFCYLPDPKFLNRAAAHAKLIHIEMEKPETITIPYEISMPKVEQLHIGHILPRKFKIRGTPSDMFLECSIFGLQEPHTMHLNVPFSTAQSIQYAGGQWAPG
;
A
#
# COMPACT_ATOMS: atom_id res chain seq x y z
N MET A 1 53.27 5.64 -14.98
CA MET A 1 52.27 5.83 -16.05
C MET A 1 50.89 5.68 -15.42
N PRO A 2 49.96 6.64 -15.57
CA PRO A 2 48.60 6.44 -15.09
C PRO A 2 47.93 5.40 -16.00
N THR A 3 47.51 4.27 -15.44
CA THR A 3 46.65 3.31 -16.14
C THR A 3 45.34 4.02 -16.49
N SER A 4 44.95 4.01 -17.76
CA SER A 4 43.64 4.53 -18.15
C SER A 4 42.59 3.70 -17.41
N LYS A 5 41.78 4.35 -16.58
CA LYS A 5 40.68 3.65 -15.89
C LYS A 5 39.72 3.15 -16.95
N ASN A 6 39.54 1.83 -17.01
CA ASN A 6 38.55 1.25 -17.90
C ASN A 6 37.17 1.53 -17.29
N ILE A 7 36.19 1.88 -18.12
CA ILE A 7 34.81 2.07 -17.66
C ILE A 7 34.24 0.78 -17.05
N CYS A 8 34.79 -0.38 -17.40
CA CYS A 8 34.48 -1.67 -16.79
C CYS A 8 35.03 -1.84 -15.36
N ASP A 9 35.94 -0.98 -14.89
CA ASP A 9 36.51 -1.03 -13.54
C ASP A 9 35.63 -0.31 -12.50
N ILE A 10 34.51 0.29 -12.93
CA ILE A 10 33.57 0.97 -12.03
C ILE A 10 32.83 -0.09 -11.18
N PRO A 11 32.86 0.02 -9.84
CA PRO A 11 32.14 -0.90 -8.95
C PRO A 11 30.63 -0.94 -9.23
N ALA A 12 30.01 -2.10 -9.01
CA ALA A 12 28.58 -2.30 -9.24
C ALA A 12 27.73 -1.33 -8.41
N GLU A 13 28.15 -1.02 -7.19
CA GLU A 13 27.47 -0.12 -6.27
C GLU A 13 27.44 1.31 -6.81
N VAL A 14 28.55 1.74 -7.41
CA VAL A 14 28.66 3.07 -8.03
C VAL A 14 27.78 3.14 -9.28
N LEU A 15 27.84 2.12 -10.14
CA LEU A 15 26.95 2.03 -11.31
C LEU A 15 25.47 1.98 -10.91
N ALA A 16 25.13 1.21 -9.87
CA ALA A 16 23.78 1.10 -9.37
C ALA A 16 23.24 2.44 -8.86
N LEU A 17 24.06 3.18 -8.09
CA LEU A 17 23.73 4.53 -7.65
C LEU A 17 23.52 5.46 -8.83
N THR A 18 24.41 5.45 -9.83
CA THR A 18 24.28 6.28 -11.03
C THR A 18 23.03 5.93 -11.83
N PHE A 19 22.78 4.64 -12.08
CA PHE A 19 21.65 4.18 -12.89
C PHE A 19 20.30 4.49 -12.25
N ARG A 20 20.20 4.55 -10.92
CA ARG A 20 18.98 4.96 -10.21
C ARG A 20 18.52 6.38 -10.54
N TYR A 21 19.44 7.25 -10.96
CA TYR A 21 19.11 8.62 -11.37
C TYR A 21 18.76 8.74 -12.86
N ILE A 22 18.90 7.68 -13.65
CA ILE A 22 18.54 7.68 -15.06
C ILE A 22 17.03 7.46 -15.20
N THR A 23 16.30 8.53 -15.52
CA THR A 23 14.84 8.49 -15.69
C THR A 23 14.42 8.38 -17.16
N ASN A 24 15.23 8.93 -18.07
CA ASN A 24 14.97 8.92 -19.52
C ASN A 24 15.10 7.50 -20.13
N ARG A 25 14.18 7.15 -21.04
CA ARG A 25 14.10 5.82 -21.66
C ARG A 25 15.24 5.53 -22.64
N ASP A 26 15.69 6.52 -23.39
CA ASP A 26 16.76 6.40 -24.38
C ASP A 26 18.11 6.24 -23.69
N ASP A 27 18.33 6.96 -22.59
CA ASP A 27 19.52 6.80 -21.74
C ASP A 27 19.56 5.41 -21.10
N LYS A 28 18.42 4.91 -20.59
CA LYS A 28 18.33 3.52 -20.08
C LYS A 28 18.71 2.52 -21.17
N THR A 29 18.17 2.69 -22.38
CA THR A 29 18.47 1.81 -23.51
C THR A 29 19.95 1.86 -23.87
N SER A 30 20.53 3.07 -23.91
CA SER A 30 21.95 3.29 -24.20
C SER A 30 22.86 2.64 -23.17
N VAL A 31 22.53 2.71 -21.88
CA VAL A 31 23.28 2.04 -20.80
C VAL A 31 23.34 0.53 -21.02
N LEU A 32 22.26 -0.09 -21.47
CA LEU A 32 22.18 -1.54 -21.66
C LEU A 32 23.03 -2.05 -22.85
N THR A 33 23.53 -1.14 -23.71
CA THR A 33 24.38 -1.49 -24.86
C THR A 33 25.87 -1.31 -24.60
N VAL A 34 26.28 -0.56 -23.56
CA VAL A 34 27.69 -0.25 -23.25
C VAL A 34 28.55 -1.50 -23.05
N SER A 35 28.14 -2.40 -22.16
CA SER A 35 28.85 -3.64 -21.89
C SER A 35 27.93 -4.67 -21.24
N LYS A 36 28.38 -5.94 -21.16
CA LYS A 36 27.64 -6.98 -20.42
C LYS A 36 27.45 -6.62 -18.94
N TRP A 37 28.46 -5.98 -18.33
CA TRP A 37 28.43 -5.55 -16.94
C TRP A 37 27.40 -4.44 -16.70
N PHE A 38 27.44 -3.40 -17.54
CA PHE A 38 26.46 -2.31 -17.52
C PHE A 38 25.05 -2.83 -17.77
N ARG A 39 24.88 -3.78 -18.69
CA ARG A 39 23.60 -4.43 -18.93
C ARG A 39 23.10 -5.18 -17.69
N ALA A 40 23.94 -5.97 -17.03
CA ALA A 40 23.52 -6.73 -15.85
C ALA A 40 23.07 -5.80 -14.71
N VAL A 41 23.88 -4.79 -14.37
CA VAL A 41 23.54 -3.81 -13.33
C VAL A 41 22.32 -2.96 -13.75
N GLY A 42 22.26 -2.55 -15.02
CA GLY A 42 21.14 -1.81 -15.59
C GLY A 42 19.82 -2.59 -15.51
N LEU A 43 19.82 -3.88 -15.87
CA LEU A 43 18.64 -4.74 -15.73
C LEU A 43 18.21 -4.88 -14.27
N MET A 44 19.14 -5.03 -13.33
CA MET A 44 18.81 -5.09 -11.90
C MET A 44 18.11 -3.82 -11.41
N ILE A 45 18.62 -2.65 -11.81
CA ILE A 45 18.16 -1.35 -11.31
C ILE A 45 16.91 -0.87 -12.03
N PHE A 46 16.86 -0.97 -13.37
CA PHE A 46 15.74 -0.47 -14.16
C PHE A 46 14.47 -1.30 -14.00
N PHE A 47 14.59 -2.57 -13.62
CA PHE A 47 13.46 -3.45 -13.34
C PHE A 47 13.18 -3.61 -11.83
N GLU A 48 13.94 -2.95 -10.94
CA GLU A 48 13.72 -2.97 -9.49
C GLU A 48 12.31 -2.46 -9.13
N ASN A 49 11.86 -1.41 -9.83
CA ASN A 49 10.54 -0.82 -9.70
C ASN A 49 9.85 -0.90 -11.07
N LEU A 50 8.92 -1.83 -11.21
CA LEU A 50 8.16 -2.01 -12.44
C LEU A 50 6.78 -1.37 -12.29
N GLU A 51 6.44 -0.49 -13.23
CA GLU A 51 5.13 0.14 -13.33
C GLU A 51 4.45 -0.27 -14.63
N ILE A 52 3.20 -0.69 -14.49
CA ILE A 52 2.38 -1.23 -15.55
C ILE A 52 1.15 -0.34 -15.71
N ASN A 53 1.13 0.47 -16.77
CA ASN A 53 0.09 1.45 -17.07
C ASN A 53 -0.83 1.00 -18.22
N PRO A 54 -2.09 1.48 -18.27
CA PRO A 54 -3.01 1.18 -19.36
C PRO A 54 -2.53 1.69 -20.74
N ASP A 55 -1.66 2.70 -20.77
CA ASP A 55 -1.07 3.25 -22.01
C ASP A 55 -0.23 2.22 -22.78
N TYR A 56 0.21 1.14 -22.13
CA TYR A 56 0.82 0.01 -22.80
C TYR A 56 -0.26 -0.77 -23.55
N SER A 57 -0.52 -0.37 -24.80
CA SER A 57 -1.50 -0.99 -25.72
C SER A 57 -1.38 -2.51 -25.93
N ARG A 58 -0.33 -3.15 -25.39
CA ARG A 58 -0.03 -4.58 -25.49
C ARG A 58 0.45 -5.13 -24.15
N MET A 59 -0.38 -4.96 -23.12
CA MET A 59 -0.09 -5.38 -21.75
C MET A 59 0.18 -6.88 -21.61
N ASP A 60 -0.53 -7.69 -22.38
CA ASP A 60 -0.26 -9.12 -22.57
C ASP A 60 1.21 -9.39 -22.92
N ARG A 61 1.81 -8.57 -23.78
CA ARG A 61 3.22 -8.71 -24.18
C ARG A 61 4.20 -8.32 -23.09
N VAL A 62 3.85 -7.32 -22.28
CA VAL A 62 4.67 -6.92 -21.12
C VAL A 62 4.70 -8.07 -20.10
N ALA A 63 3.54 -8.65 -19.80
CA ALA A 63 3.42 -9.82 -18.95
C ALA A 63 4.23 -11.02 -19.48
N LEU A 64 4.15 -11.30 -20.79
CA LEU A 64 4.91 -12.37 -21.44
C LEU A 64 6.43 -12.11 -21.48
N ALA A 65 6.86 -10.85 -21.46
CA ALA A 65 8.28 -10.45 -21.48
C ALA A 65 8.91 -10.35 -20.08
N MET A 66 8.12 -10.38 -19.02
CA MET A 66 8.56 -10.27 -17.62
C MET A 66 9.39 -11.46 -17.09
N PRO A 67 9.16 -12.73 -17.48
CA PRO A 67 9.83 -13.90 -16.91
C PRO A 67 11.36 -13.83 -16.74
N PRO A 68 12.14 -13.34 -17.72
CA PRO A 68 13.60 -13.30 -17.58
C PRO A 68 14.09 -12.32 -16.52
N TYR A 69 13.25 -11.35 -16.13
CA TYR A 69 13.61 -10.23 -15.24
C TYR A 69 12.90 -10.30 -13.89
N GLN A 70 12.01 -11.28 -13.68
CA GLN A 70 11.13 -11.37 -12.50
C GLN A 70 11.87 -11.36 -11.15
N ASN A 71 13.10 -11.88 -11.11
CA ASN A 71 13.92 -11.93 -9.90
C ASN A 71 14.47 -10.56 -9.47
N TYR A 72 14.47 -9.58 -10.37
CA TYR A 72 14.93 -8.22 -10.11
C TYR A 72 13.80 -7.32 -9.60
N ILE A 73 12.54 -7.68 -9.86
CA ILE A 73 11.38 -6.86 -9.49
C ILE A 73 11.17 -6.90 -7.98
N ARG A 74 11.33 -5.74 -7.32
CA ARG A 74 11.11 -5.55 -5.89
C ARG A 74 9.80 -4.84 -5.60
N LYS A 75 9.44 -3.89 -6.46
CA LYS A 75 8.16 -3.17 -6.41
C LYS A 75 7.45 -3.33 -7.74
N LEU A 76 6.18 -3.71 -7.67
CA LEU A 76 5.30 -3.84 -8.81
C LEU A 76 4.08 -2.97 -8.58
N SER A 77 3.90 -1.95 -9.43
CA SER A 77 2.69 -1.13 -9.47
C SER A 77 1.94 -1.42 -10.75
N ILE A 78 0.68 -1.79 -10.64
CA ILE A 78 -0.20 -2.08 -11.76
C ILE A 78 -1.40 -1.16 -11.68
N TYR A 79 -1.65 -0.45 -12.78
CA TYR A 79 -2.72 0.52 -12.88
C TYR A 79 -3.83 0.01 -13.80
N ALA A 80 -5.07 0.42 -13.52
CA ALA A 80 -6.27 0.05 -14.26
C ALA A 80 -6.53 -1.47 -14.33
N VAL A 81 -6.46 -2.13 -13.17
CA VAL A 81 -6.65 -3.59 -13.02
C VAL A 81 -8.04 -4.06 -13.45
N GLU A 82 -9.05 -3.19 -13.51
CA GLU A 82 -10.39 -3.46 -14.05
C GLU A 82 -10.40 -3.95 -15.52
N ASN A 83 -9.27 -3.85 -16.23
CA ASN A 83 -9.11 -4.48 -17.53
C ASN A 83 -8.96 -6.01 -17.38
N GLU A 84 -9.99 -6.76 -17.78
CA GLU A 84 -10.00 -8.24 -17.74
C GLU A 84 -8.81 -8.88 -18.48
N THR A 85 -8.27 -8.22 -19.50
CA THR A 85 -7.06 -8.68 -20.22
C THR A 85 -5.82 -8.57 -19.33
N LEU A 86 -5.76 -7.54 -18.48
CA LEU A 86 -4.68 -7.34 -17.52
C LEU A 86 -4.82 -8.32 -16.35
N ILE A 87 -6.03 -8.55 -15.83
CA ILE A 87 -6.30 -9.58 -14.81
C ILE A 87 -5.92 -10.96 -15.35
N GLY A 88 -6.38 -11.31 -16.54
CA GLY A 88 -6.06 -12.57 -17.21
C GLY A 88 -4.56 -12.69 -17.48
N ALA A 89 -3.88 -11.63 -17.90
CA ALA A 89 -2.42 -11.61 -18.06
C ALA A 89 -1.71 -11.82 -16.72
N LEU A 90 -2.15 -11.18 -15.64
CA LEU A 90 -1.56 -11.37 -14.31
C LEU A 90 -1.78 -12.78 -13.75
N GLN A 91 -3.01 -13.30 -13.87
CA GLN A 91 -3.37 -14.65 -13.44
C GLN A 91 -2.69 -15.74 -14.29
N SER A 92 -2.50 -15.47 -15.59
CA SER A 92 -1.79 -16.34 -16.54
C SER A 92 -0.27 -16.18 -16.52
N ILE A 93 0.28 -15.42 -15.57
CA ILE A 93 1.69 -15.54 -15.18
C ILE A 93 1.73 -16.62 -14.06
N PRO A 94 1.87 -17.92 -14.39
CA PRO A 94 2.07 -18.98 -13.39
C PRO A 94 3.36 -18.79 -12.56
N GLN A 95 4.15 -17.76 -12.88
CA GLN A 95 5.42 -17.40 -12.28
C GLN A 95 5.32 -16.25 -11.26
N LEU A 96 4.13 -15.68 -10.99
CA LEU A 96 3.96 -14.79 -9.82
C LEU A 96 4.23 -15.53 -8.50
N LYS A 97 4.12 -16.87 -8.49
CA LYS A 97 4.57 -17.74 -7.39
C LYS A 97 6.07 -17.60 -7.09
N GLY A 98 6.88 -17.24 -8.09
CA GLY A 98 8.32 -17.04 -7.99
C GLY A 98 8.73 -15.57 -7.83
N LEU A 99 7.78 -14.63 -7.84
CA LEU A 99 8.09 -13.22 -7.66
C LEU A 99 8.65 -12.95 -6.28
N ARG A 100 9.77 -12.22 -6.26
CA ARG A 100 10.38 -11.66 -5.05
C ARG A 100 9.93 -10.22 -4.81
N VAL A 101 8.65 -9.96 -5.08
CA VAL A 101 8.02 -8.64 -4.94
C VAL A 101 7.71 -8.40 -3.47
N GLN A 102 8.33 -7.37 -2.93
CA GLN A 102 8.10 -6.92 -1.55
C GLN A 102 6.93 -5.93 -1.50
N VAL A 103 6.69 -5.18 -2.57
CA VAL A 103 5.62 -4.17 -2.63
C VAL A 103 4.77 -4.40 -3.87
N LEU A 104 3.49 -4.67 -3.68
CA LEU A 104 2.49 -4.74 -4.74
C LEU A 104 1.52 -3.57 -4.58
N ARG A 105 1.30 -2.80 -5.65
CA ARG A 105 0.27 -1.78 -5.74
C ARG A 105 -0.66 -2.09 -6.89
N LEU A 106 -1.96 -2.16 -6.62
CA LEU A 106 -3.00 -2.39 -7.60
C LEU A 106 -3.96 -1.20 -7.57
N THR A 107 -4.17 -0.54 -8.70
CA THR A 107 -5.15 0.55 -8.81
C THR A 107 -6.24 0.19 -9.81
N GLY A 108 -7.44 0.72 -9.59
CA GLY A 108 -8.61 0.35 -10.38
C GLY A 108 -9.00 -1.10 -10.16
N VAL A 109 -8.88 -1.63 -8.94
CA VAL A 109 -9.29 -3.02 -8.65
C VAL A 109 -10.80 -3.19 -8.62
N GLY A 110 -11.52 -2.08 -8.47
CA GLY A 110 -12.97 -2.04 -8.36
C GLY A 110 -13.50 -1.44 -7.08
N GLU A 111 -14.81 -1.23 -6.98
CA GLU A 111 -15.43 -0.75 -5.74
C GLU A 111 -15.54 -1.87 -4.70
N GLU A 112 -15.91 -3.08 -5.14
CA GLU A 112 -16.05 -4.26 -4.27
C GLU A 112 -14.97 -5.29 -4.54
N ILE A 113 -14.41 -5.88 -3.51
CA ILE A 113 -13.30 -6.82 -3.60
C ILE A 113 -13.84 -8.26 -3.61
N ASN A 114 -13.68 -9.05 -4.71
CA ASN A 114 -14.31 -10.39 -4.92
C ASN A 114 -13.51 -11.50 -5.72
N THR A 115 -12.26 -11.29 -6.19
CA THR A 115 -11.46 -12.25 -7.04
C THR A 115 -9.96 -12.43 -6.69
N ASP A 116 -9.31 -13.57 -7.03
CA ASP A 116 -7.99 -14.00 -6.51
C ASP A 116 -6.71 -13.20 -6.94
N ILE A 117 -5.91 -12.72 -5.96
CA ILE A 117 -4.47 -12.41 -6.11
C ILE A 117 -3.68 -13.73 -5.99
N PRO A 118 -2.77 -14.05 -6.92
CA PRO A 118 -1.88 -15.20 -6.75
C PRO A 118 -1.00 -15.05 -5.50
N ALA A 119 -0.72 -16.17 -4.84
CA ALA A 119 0.12 -16.19 -3.66
C ALA A 119 1.55 -15.69 -3.97
N ILE A 120 1.99 -14.61 -3.30
CA ILE A 120 3.35 -14.05 -3.39
C ILE A 120 4.04 -14.16 -2.01
N PRO A 121 4.84 -15.21 -1.75
CA PRO A 121 5.41 -15.49 -0.43
C PRO A 121 6.29 -14.38 0.16
N THR A 122 6.85 -13.53 -0.71
CA THR A 122 7.78 -12.45 -0.35
C THR A 122 7.10 -11.10 -0.14
N LEU A 123 5.78 -11.03 -0.28
CA LEU A 123 5.04 -9.77 -0.21
C LEU A 123 5.03 -9.22 1.23
N GLU A 124 5.57 -8.02 1.39
CA GLU A 124 5.65 -7.31 2.67
C GLU A 124 4.69 -6.11 2.73
N SER A 125 4.34 -5.53 1.58
CA SER A 125 3.47 -4.37 1.47
C SER A 125 2.47 -4.53 0.33
N LEU A 126 1.19 -4.33 0.64
CA LEU A 126 0.09 -4.32 -0.32
C LEU A 126 -0.59 -2.95 -0.33
N GLY A 127 -0.72 -2.36 -1.51
CA GLY A 127 -1.54 -1.20 -1.77
C GLY A 127 -2.68 -1.56 -2.71
N LEU A 128 -3.91 -1.29 -2.32
CA LEU A 128 -5.12 -1.47 -3.14
C LEU A 128 -5.82 -0.12 -3.27
N SER A 129 -6.23 0.22 -4.48
CA SER A 129 -7.01 1.42 -4.77
C SER A 129 -8.18 1.05 -5.66
N GLY A 130 -9.38 1.46 -5.28
CA GLY A 130 -10.60 1.15 -6.02
C GLY A 130 -10.66 1.73 -7.43
N GLY A 131 -11.67 1.28 -8.17
CA GLY A 131 -12.04 1.65 -9.54
C GLY A 131 -13.56 1.50 -9.74
N PHE A 132 -14.09 1.80 -10.93
CA PHE A 132 -15.55 1.97 -11.13
C PHE A 132 -16.37 0.66 -11.18
N LYS A 133 -15.75 -0.52 -11.05
CA LYS A 133 -16.42 -1.83 -11.16
C LYS A 133 -15.82 -2.87 -10.23
N SER A 134 -16.64 -3.60 -9.47
CA SER A 134 -16.20 -4.62 -8.52
C SER A 134 -15.15 -5.64 -9.04
N GLY A 135 -14.12 -5.90 -8.23
CA GLY A 135 -13.16 -6.99 -8.30
C GLY A 135 -12.15 -7.00 -7.13
N PHE A 136 -11.59 -8.19 -6.82
CA PHE A 136 -10.31 -8.44 -6.09
C PHE A 136 -10.20 -8.84 -4.57
N ILE A 137 -10.52 -10.08 -4.13
CA ILE A 137 -10.01 -10.74 -2.89
C ILE A 137 -8.99 -11.82 -3.26
N GLY A 138 -7.72 -11.65 -2.89
CA GLY A 138 -6.73 -12.72 -2.98
C GLY A 138 -6.38 -13.38 -1.66
N GLN A 139 -6.11 -14.69 -1.72
CA GLN A 139 -5.30 -15.36 -0.70
C GLN A 139 -3.84 -14.91 -0.84
N ILE A 140 -3.49 -13.85 -0.12
CA ILE A 140 -2.09 -13.54 0.12
C ILE A 140 -1.51 -14.69 0.96
N ARG A 141 -0.30 -15.13 0.63
CA ARG A 141 0.50 -16.04 1.49
C ARG A 141 1.84 -15.36 1.66
N GLY A 142 2.38 -15.31 2.88
CA GLY A 142 3.56 -14.51 3.19
C GLY A 142 3.45 -13.79 4.53
N TYR A 143 4.33 -12.83 4.78
CA TYR A 143 4.38 -12.03 6.00
C TYR A 143 4.08 -10.56 5.66
N LEU A 144 2.80 -10.25 5.47
CA LEU A 144 2.37 -8.90 5.12
C LEU A 144 2.54 -7.97 6.32
N ARG A 145 3.35 -6.92 6.18
CA ARG A 145 3.65 -5.95 7.24
C ARG A 145 2.93 -4.62 7.04
N SER A 146 2.62 -4.26 5.80
CA SER A 146 1.97 -2.99 5.46
C SER A 146 0.76 -3.21 4.55
N LEU A 147 -0.37 -2.65 4.93
CA LEU A 147 -1.58 -2.60 4.12
C LEU A 147 -1.99 -1.15 3.89
N THR A 148 -2.28 -0.80 2.64
CA THR A 148 -2.86 0.49 2.25
C THR A 148 -4.08 0.22 1.38
N MET A 149 -5.21 0.81 1.73
CA MET A 149 -6.47 0.72 0.99
C MET A 149 -7.02 2.12 0.76
N TYR A 150 -7.46 2.40 -0.47
CA TYR A 150 -7.97 3.71 -0.89
C TYR A 150 -9.25 3.55 -1.73
N HIS A 151 -10.36 4.19 -1.34
CA HIS A 151 -11.68 4.09 -2.00
C HIS A 151 -12.13 2.64 -2.28
N LEU A 152 -12.30 1.85 -1.23
CA LEU A 152 -12.66 0.43 -1.35
C LEU A 152 -13.78 0.04 -0.40
N ASN A 153 -14.69 -0.82 -0.88
CA ASN A 153 -15.68 -1.51 -0.09
C ASN A 153 -15.25 -2.97 0.14
N VAL A 154 -14.94 -3.31 1.39
CA VAL A 154 -14.56 -4.69 1.76
C VAL A 154 -15.80 -5.40 2.30
N ILE A 155 -16.52 -6.10 1.43
CA ILE A 155 -17.81 -6.73 1.79
C ILE A 155 -17.61 -7.93 2.73
N ASP A 156 -16.67 -8.82 2.41
CA ASP A 156 -16.34 -9.99 3.24
C ASP A 156 -15.00 -9.78 3.97
N THR A 157 -15.10 -9.17 5.16
CA THR A 157 -13.92 -8.87 5.95
C THR A 157 -13.32 -10.08 6.70
N ASP A 158 -14.03 -11.20 6.77
CA ASP A 158 -13.56 -12.43 7.42
C ASP A 158 -12.70 -13.25 6.44
N ALA A 159 -13.05 -13.25 5.15
CA ALA A 159 -12.24 -13.83 4.09
C ALA A 159 -11.05 -12.94 3.67
N PHE A 160 -11.06 -11.64 4.01
CA PHE A 160 -10.00 -10.70 3.64
C PHE A 160 -8.80 -10.80 4.59
N LEU A 161 -7.67 -11.33 4.09
CA LEU A 161 -6.39 -11.47 4.79
C LEU A 161 -6.40 -12.23 6.14
N PRO A 162 -7.13 -13.36 6.27
CA PRO A 162 -7.38 -14.01 7.57
C PRO A 162 -6.09 -14.44 8.31
N HIS A 163 -5.02 -14.75 7.57
CA HIS A 163 -3.75 -15.22 8.13
C HIS A 163 -2.70 -14.13 8.36
N HIS A 164 -2.92 -12.90 7.88
CA HIS A 164 -1.91 -11.82 7.90
C HIS A 164 -2.13 -10.78 8.99
N MET A 165 -3.30 -10.79 9.63
CA MET A 165 -3.67 -9.80 10.65
C MET A 165 -2.62 -9.66 11.76
N LYS A 166 -1.94 -10.77 12.11
CA LYS A 166 -0.93 -10.80 13.16
C LYS A 166 0.43 -10.21 12.76
N SER A 167 0.72 -10.13 11.46
CA SER A 167 1.99 -9.60 10.94
C SER A 167 1.89 -8.14 10.52
N LEU A 168 0.68 -7.59 10.40
CA LEU A 168 0.46 -6.18 10.04
C LEU A 168 1.04 -5.25 11.11
N VAL A 169 2.00 -4.43 10.69
CA VAL A 169 2.64 -3.38 11.50
C VAL A 169 2.12 -2.00 11.11
N LYS A 170 1.75 -1.82 9.84
CA LYS A 170 1.25 -0.58 9.28
C LYS A 170 -0.07 -0.81 8.56
N ILE A 171 -1.08 -0.01 8.89
CA ILE A 171 -2.38 -0.03 8.25
C ILE A 171 -2.75 1.40 7.86
N ARG A 172 -3.23 1.56 6.64
CA ARG A 172 -3.73 2.82 6.11
C ARG A 172 -5.01 2.57 5.35
N LEU A 173 -6.08 3.19 5.80
CA LEU A 173 -7.43 3.04 5.25
C LEU A 173 -7.93 4.43 4.94
N GLU A 174 -8.12 4.71 3.67
CA GLU A 174 -8.50 6.03 3.18
C GLU A 174 -9.76 5.85 2.32
N PHE A 175 -10.84 6.54 2.69
CA PHE A 175 -12.16 6.47 2.05
C PHE A 175 -12.70 5.04 1.86
N CYS A 176 -12.47 4.16 2.84
CA CYS A 176 -12.93 2.77 2.77
C CYS A 176 -14.26 2.56 3.53
N TYR A 177 -15.12 1.67 3.02
CA TYR A 177 -16.28 1.17 3.74
C TYR A 177 -16.03 -0.26 4.25
N LEU A 178 -16.23 -0.46 5.56
CA LEU A 178 -15.99 -1.72 6.27
C LEU A 178 -17.25 -2.11 7.05
N PRO A 179 -18.06 -3.06 6.55
CA PRO A 179 -19.34 -3.43 7.15
C PRO A 179 -19.18 -4.23 8.44
N ASP A 180 -18.20 -5.14 8.52
CA ASP A 180 -17.86 -5.83 9.77
C ASP A 180 -16.69 -5.12 10.43
N PRO A 181 -16.92 -4.49 11.57
CA PRO A 181 -15.89 -3.68 12.15
C PRO A 181 -14.84 -4.57 12.87
N LYS A 182 -15.10 -5.85 13.17
CA LYS A 182 -14.09 -6.76 13.75
C LYS A 182 -12.78 -6.82 12.95
N PHE A 183 -12.84 -6.60 11.64
CA PHE A 183 -11.67 -6.45 10.78
C PHE A 183 -10.64 -5.45 11.33
N LEU A 184 -11.09 -4.24 11.66
CA LEU A 184 -10.24 -3.18 12.18
C LEU A 184 -9.58 -3.60 13.49
N ASN A 185 -10.31 -4.28 14.37
CA ASN A 185 -9.75 -4.82 15.62
C ASN A 185 -8.67 -5.86 15.37
N ARG A 186 -8.93 -6.83 14.46
CA ARG A 186 -7.95 -7.87 14.12
C ARG A 186 -6.68 -7.25 13.55
N ALA A 187 -6.83 -6.28 12.67
CA ALA A 187 -5.72 -5.61 12.01
C ALA A 187 -4.96 -4.69 12.99
N ALA A 188 -5.68 -3.91 13.81
CA ALA A 188 -5.10 -2.96 14.75
C ALA A 188 -4.43 -3.62 15.97
N ALA A 189 -4.80 -4.86 16.33
CA ALA A 189 -4.24 -5.58 17.48
C ALA A 189 -2.71 -5.68 17.47
N HIS A 190 -2.10 -5.66 16.28
CA HIS A 190 -0.66 -5.81 16.09
C HIS A 190 0.03 -4.61 15.44
N ALA A 191 -0.75 -3.65 14.93
CA ALA A 191 -0.22 -2.51 14.20
C ALA A 191 0.37 -1.46 15.13
N LYS A 192 1.52 -0.91 14.72
CA LYS A 192 2.20 0.22 15.34
C LYS A 192 1.77 1.55 14.72
N LEU A 193 1.45 1.53 13.43
CA LEU A 193 1.00 2.71 12.69
C LEU A 193 -0.38 2.43 12.09
N ILE A 194 -1.35 3.26 12.46
CA ILE A 194 -2.72 3.19 11.94
C ILE A 194 -3.08 4.55 11.38
N HIS A 195 -3.45 4.60 10.10
CA HIS A 195 -4.09 5.75 9.47
C HIS A 195 -5.53 5.36 9.09
N ILE A 196 -6.51 6.11 9.58
CA ILE A 196 -7.93 5.92 9.29
C ILE A 196 -8.53 7.23 8.78
N GLU A 197 -9.12 7.13 7.60
CA GLU A 197 -9.91 8.15 6.94
C GLU A 197 -11.09 7.42 6.29
N MET A 198 -12.31 7.65 6.79
CA MET A 198 -13.49 6.87 6.41
C MET A 198 -14.41 7.66 5.48
N GLU A 199 -14.91 7.00 4.43
CA GLU A 199 -15.97 7.54 3.59
C GLU A 199 -17.33 7.26 4.24
N LYS A 200 -18.21 8.27 4.29
CA LYS A 200 -19.59 8.17 4.80
C LYS A 200 -19.71 7.53 6.21
N PRO A 201 -19.04 8.09 7.24
CA PRO A 201 -19.06 7.55 8.60
C PRO A 201 -20.47 7.38 9.20
N GLU A 202 -21.45 8.13 8.70
CA GLU A 202 -22.87 8.07 9.07
C GLU A 202 -23.54 6.71 8.79
N THR A 203 -22.98 5.90 7.89
CA THR A 203 -23.51 4.57 7.55
C THR A 203 -23.25 3.52 8.64
N ILE A 204 -22.36 3.82 9.60
CA ILE A 204 -22.03 2.93 10.71
C ILE A 204 -23.04 3.15 11.85
N THR A 205 -24.00 2.25 11.93
CA THR A 205 -25.15 2.39 12.85
C THR A 205 -24.94 1.75 14.22
N ILE A 206 -23.97 0.84 14.37
CA ILE A 206 -23.68 0.13 15.62
C ILE A 206 -22.52 0.77 16.39
N PRO A 207 -22.57 0.81 17.74
CA PRO A 207 -21.40 1.12 18.54
C PRO A 207 -20.26 0.18 18.23
N TYR A 208 -19.09 0.76 18.05
CA TYR A 208 -17.93 0.00 17.66
C TYR A 208 -16.70 0.48 18.40
N GLU A 209 -15.92 -0.46 18.89
CA GLU A 209 -14.70 -0.19 19.64
C GLU A 209 -13.50 -0.78 18.90
N ILE A 210 -12.49 0.04 18.63
CA ILE A 210 -11.20 -0.38 18.06
C ILE A 210 -10.16 -0.40 19.17
N SER A 211 -9.65 -1.59 19.48
CA SER A 211 -8.54 -1.79 20.40
C SER A 211 -7.22 -1.81 19.62
N MET A 212 -6.31 -0.92 20.01
CA MET A 212 -5.01 -0.68 19.38
C MET A 212 -3.89 -0.78 20.44
N PRO A 213 -3.65 -1.96 21.03
CA PRO A 213 -2.76 -2.10 22.20
C PRO A 213 -1.27 -1.85 21.91
N LYS A 214 -0.87 -1.81 20.64
CA LYS A 214 0.53 -1.61 20.21
C LYS A 214 0.73 -0.32 19.40
N VAL A 215 -0.30 0.52 19.29
CA VAL A 215 -0.22 1.71 18.45
C VAL A 215 0.80 2.68 19.02
N GLU A 216 1.73 3.09 18.17
CA GLU A 216 2.71 4.14 18.44
C GLU A 216 2.27 5.43 17.72
N GLN A 217 1.76 5.29 16.49
CA GLN A 217 1.32 6.40 15.65
C GLN A 217 -0.13 6.20 15.19
N LEU A 218 -0.99 7.17 15.51
CA LEU A 218 -2.38 7.19 15.08
C LEU A 218 -2.64 8.44 14.23
N HIS A 219 -3.05 8.24 12.99
CA HIS A 219 -3.53 9.29 12.12
C HIS A 219 -5.04 9.13 11.89
N ILE A 220 -5.80 10.20 12.15
CA ILE A 220 -7.22 10.30 11.84
C ILE A 220 -7.40 11.43 10.83
N GLY A 221 -7.75 11.08 9.60
CA GLY A 221 -7.89 12.02 8.48
C GLY A 221 -9.28 12.60 8.29
N HIS A 222 -10.31 12.07 8.98
CA HIS A 222 -11.70 12.52 8.85
C HIS A 222 -12.48 12.31 10.16
N ILE A 223 -13.69 12.88 10.26
CA ILE A 223 -14.58 12.67 11.40
C ILE A 223 -14.91 11.17 11.52
N LEU A 224 -14.65 10.59 12.69
CA LEU A 224 -15.07 9.24 13.01
C LEU A 224 -16.56 9.20 13.39
N PRO A 225 -17.28 8.09 13.14
CA PRO A 225 -18.67 7.95 13.54
C PRO A 225 -18.86 8.21 15.06
N ARG A 226 -19.97 8.86 15.46
CA ARG A 226 -20.23 9.20 16.88
C ARG A 226 -20.13 7.99 17.84
N LYS A 227 -20.43 6.79 17.35
CA LYS A 227 -20.43 5.55 18.13
C LYS A 227 -19.10 4.76 18.04
N PHE A 228 -18.11 5.23 17.28
CA PHE A 228 -16.76 4.65 17.25
C PHE A 228 -16.01 5.03 18.52
N LYS A 229 -15.34 4.08 19.17
CA LYS A 229 -14.46 4.25 20.32
C LYS A 229 -13.07 3.73 19.99
N ILE A 230 -12.03 4.55 20.13
CA ILE A 230 -10.64 4.11 20.01
C ILE A 230 -10.09 3.87 21.41
N ARG A 231 -9.61 2.66 21.66
CA ARG A 231 -8.85 2.29 22.85
C ARG A 231 -7.40 2.03 22.46
N GLY A 232 -6.50 2.87 22.96
CA GLY A 232 -5.07 2.74 22.72
C GLY A 232 -4.31 3.86 23.40
N THR A 233 -2.99 3.77 23.35
CA THR A 233 -2.07 4.75 23.92
C THR A 233 -1.02 5.16 22.87
N PRO A 234 -1.45 5.82 21.77
CA PRO A 234 -0.51 6.26 20.75
C PRO A 234 0.47 7.27 21.36
N SER A 235 1.74 7.20 21.00
CA SER A 235 2.73 8.21 21.38
C SER A 235 2.57 9.47 20.52
N ASP A 236 2.36 9.28 19.22
CA ASP A 236 2.12 10.34 18.26
C ASP A 236 0.71 10.26 17.70
N MET A 237 0.02 11.39 17.69
CA MET A 237 -1.30 11.53 17.08
C MET A 237 -1.28 12.63 16.03
N PHE A 238 -1.80 12.32 14.85
CA PHE A 238 -2.01 13.28 13.79
C PHE A 238 -3.49 13.36 13.46
N LEU A 239 -4.01 14.57 13.35
CA LEU A 239 -5.42 14.85 13.18
C LEU A 239 -5.58 15.84 12.03
N GLU A 240 -6.01 15.35 10.88
CA GLU A 240 -6.37 16.15 9.73
C GLU A 240 -7.89 16.25 9.71
N CYS A 241 -8.49 17.28 10.32
CA CYS A 241 -9.91 17.56 10.04
C CYS A 241 -10.27 19.02 10.35
N SER A 242 -10.98 19.66 9.43
CA SER A 242 -11.55 21.01 9.54
C SER A 242 -12.67 21.13 10.57
N ILE A 243 -13.09 20.03 11.21
CA ILE A 243 -14.29 19.95 12.07
C ILE A 243 -13.98 19.26 13.41
N PHE A 244 -12.78 19.45 13.97
CA PHE A 244 -12.60 19.35 15.43
C PHE A 244 -13.11 20.63 16.15
N GLY A 245 -13.89 21.44 15.43
CA GLY A 245 -14.53 22.65 15.90
C GLY A 245 -15.72 22.35 16.81
N LEU A 246 -15.58 22.83 18.05
CA LEU A 246 -16.63 23.26 18.99
C LEU A 246 -18.03 23.45 18.36
N GLN A 247 -19.04 22.74 18.87
CA GLN A 247 -20.29 23.36 19.39
C GLN A 247 -21.37 22.41 19.95
N GLU A 248 -21.14 21.11 20.09
CA GLU A 248 -22.05 20.27 20.89
C GLU A 248 -21.26 19.50 21.97
N PRO A 249 -21.55 19.71 23.27
CA PRO A 249 -21.03 18.88 24.36
C PRO A 249 -21.27 17.38 24.16
N HIS A 250 -22.23 17.03 23.30
CA HIS A 250 -22.59 15.65 22.93
C HIS A 250 -21.77 15.10 21.74
N THR A 251 -20.98 15.95 21.08
CA THR A 251 -20.06 15.59 19.98
C THR A 251 -18.61 15.53 20.40
N MET A 252 -18.31 15.81 21.69
CA MET A 252 -16.96 15.64 22.23
C MET A 252 -16.41 14.32 21.70
N HIS A 253 -15.23 14.39 21.12
CA HIS A 253 -14.45 13.28 20.61
C HIS A 253 -13.99 12.38 21.78
N LEU A 254 -14.93 11.97 22.65
CA LEU A 254 -14.85 11.12 23.86
C LEU A 254 -14.23 9.74 23.61
N ASN A 255 -13.85 9.53 22.36
CA ASN A 255 -13.58 8.28 21.75
C ASN A 255 -12.17 8.26 21.14
N VAL A 256 -11.41 9.35 21.24
CA VAL A 256 -10.00 9.43 20.83
C VAL A 256 -9.15 9.66 22.09
N PRO A 257 -8.07 8.89 22.31
CA PRO A 257 -7.34 8.91 23.57
C PRO A 257 -6.32 10.07 23.63
N PHE A 258 -6.79 11.32 23.63
CA PHE A 258 -5.92 12.51 23.62
C PHE A 258 -4.97 12.58 24.82
N SER A 259 -5.44 12.19 26.00
CA SER A 259 -4.67 12.27 27.25
C SER A 259 -3.48 11.32 27.31
N THR A 260 -3.39 10.36 26.39
CA THR A 260 -2.31 9.37 26.36
C THR A 260 -1.28 9.67 25.27
N ALA A 261 -1.50 10.68 24.42
CA ALA A 261 -0.58 11.11 23.38
C ALA A 261 0.53 12.00 23.93
N GLN A 262 1.77 11.74 23.51
CA GLN A 262 2.93 12.58 23.83
C GLN A 262 3.04 13.76 22.87
N SER A 263 2.65 13.56 21.61
CA SER A 263 2.66 14.57 20.56
C SER A 263 1.33 14.55 19.81
N ILE A 264 0.76 15.73 19.61
CA ILE A 264 -0.46 15.92 18.81
C ILE A 264 -0.16 16.97 17.75
N GLN A 265 -0.23 16.55 16.50
CA GLN A 265 -0.20 17.43 15.34
C GLN A 265 -1.61 17.59 14.80
N TYR A 266 -2.01 18.84 14.55
CA TYR A 266 -3.33 19.20 14.06
C TYR A 266 -3.21 20.06 12.82
N ALA A 267 -3.86 19.65 11.73
CA ALA A 267 -3.81 20.34 10.44
C ALA A 267 -5.14 20.99 10.04
N GLY A 268 -6.08 21.19 10.98
CA GLY A 268 -7.37 21.84 10.68
C GLY A 268 -7.42 23.34 11.02
N GLY A 269 -8.48 24.00 10.57
CA GLY A 269 -8.59 25.46 10.62
C GLY A 269 -8.81 26.07 12.02
N GLN A 270 -9.29 25.30 13.01
CA GLN A 270 -9.55 25.78 14.38
C GLN A 270 -9.34 24.66 15.40
N TRP A 271 -8.45 24.87 16.38
CA TRP A 271 -8.19 23.95 17.49
C TRP A 271 -8.80 24.51 18.78
N ALA A 272 -9.57 23.69 19.50
CA ALA A 272 -10.09 24.02 20.82
C ALA A 272 -9.82 22.86 21.78
N PRO A 273 -8.75 22.92 22.57
CA PRO A 273 -8.54 21.94 23.61
C PRO A 273 -9.62 22.15 24.68
N GLY A 274 -10.41 21.10 24.94
CA GLY A 274 -11.26 21.01 26.12
C GLY A 274 -10.45 20.64 27.35
#